data_AF-A0A1G2X9N8-F1
#
_entry.id   AF-A0A1G2X9N8-F1
#
_cell.length_a   1.000
_cell.length_b   1.000
_cell.length_c   1.000
_cell.angle_alpha   90.00
_cell.angle_beta   90.00
_cell.angle_gamma   90.00
#
_symmetry.space_group_name_H-M   'P 1'
#
loop_
_entity.id
_entity.type
_entity.pdbx_description
1 polymer ?
#
loop_
_entity_poly.entity_id
_entity_poly.type
_entity_poly.pdbx_seq_one_letter_code
_entity_poly.pdbx_strand_id
1 'polypeptide(L)'
;MSDIIEKLINIGFGALFVTKENIQEVIDDMVKKGEIKKEEAKAQVKELFNKVLSSKKEIETKIEEIVEKALHKLDIPTRKELQEMQKKLEEIIKRLEARED
;
A
#
# COMPACT_ATOMS: atom_id res chain seq x y z
N MET A 1 -11.38 -16.93 20.91
CA MET A 1 -10.13 -16.40 20.31
C MET A 1 -9.92 -16.84 18.86
N SER A 2 -10.50 -17.97 18.41
CA SER A 2 -10.44 -18.44 17.01
C SER A 2 -11.26 -17.57 16.04
N ASP A 3 -12.46 -17.11 16.41
CA ASP A 3 -13.37 -16.43 15.47
C ASP A 3 -12.81 -15.17 14.81
N ILE A 4 -12.01 -14.37 15.51
CA ILE A 4 -11.44 -13.13 14.97
C ILE A 4 -10.32 -13.45 13.98
N ILE A 5 -9.45 -14.39 14.33
CA ILE A 5 -8.35 -14.84 13.46
C ILE A 5 -8.95 -15.53 12.23
N GLU A 6 -9.98 -16.35 12.41
CA GLU A 6 -10.68 -17.05 11.35
C GLU A 6 -11.46 -16.10 10.44
N LYS A 7 -12.13 -15.07 10.98
CA LYS A 7 -12.71 -13.98 10.17
C LYS A 7 -11.65 -13.18 9.41
N LEU A 8 -10.52 -12.86 10.03
CA LEU A 8 -9.41 -12.13 9.41
C LEU A 8 -8.74 -12.93 8.28
N ILE A 9 -8.65 -14.26 8.43
CA ILE A 9 -8.11 -15.19 7.42
C ILE A 9 -9.14 -15.41 6.30
N ASN A 10 -10.42 -15.59 6.62
CA ASN A 10 -11.49 -15.75 5.62
C ASN A 10 -11.73 -14.48 4.78
N ILE A 11 -11.32 -13.30 5.28
CA ILE A 11 -11.26 -12.04 4.52
C ILE A 11 -10.03 -12.00 3.57
N GLY A 12 -9.17 -13.02 3.60
CA GLY A 12 -8.17 -13.31 2.55
C GLY A 12 -6.92 -12.41 2.55
N PHE A 13 -6.88 -11.37 3.38
CA PHE A 13 -5.79 -10.40 3.38
C PHE A 13 -5.59 -9.76 4.76
N GLY A 14 -5.09 -10.58 5.70
CA GLY A 14 -4.75 -10.14 7.05
C GLY A 14 -4.01 -8.80 7.06
N ALA A 15 -4.46 -7.86 7.89
CA ALA A 15 -4.01 -6.47 7.99
C ALA A 15 -4.24 -5.54 6.78
N LEU A 16 -4.11 -5.98 5.52
CA LEU A 16 -4.23 -5.10 4.35
C LEU A 16 -5.67 -4.64 4.08
N PHE A 17 -6.69 -5.43 4.45
CA PHE A 17 -8.11 -5.09 4.22
C PHE A 17 -8.84 -4.65 5.49
N VAL A 18 -8.09 -4.44 6.58
CA VAL A 18 -8.66 -3.89 7.81
C VAL A 18 -9.03 -2.42 7.55
N THR A 19 -10.29 -2.07 7.76
CA THR A 19 -10.79 -0.68 7.71
C THR A 19 -11.02 -0.14 9.11
N LYS A 20 -11.22 1.18 9.23
CA LYS A 20 -11.59 1.80 10.51
C LYS A 20 -12.90 1.23 11.06
N GLU A 21 -13.86 0.93 10.19
CA GLU A 21 -15.14 0.30 10.53
C GLU A 21 -14.92 -1.09 11.13
N ASN A 22 -14.09 -1.93 10.50
CA ASN A 22 -13.76 -3.27 11.03
C ASN A 22 -13.09 -3.18 12.41
N ILE A 23 -12.20 -2.20 12.61
CA ILE A 23 -11.54 -1.96 13.91
C ILE A 23 -12.57 -1.55 14.97
N GLN A 24 -13.49 -0.65 14.61
CA GLN A 24 -14.51 -0.15 15.51
C GLN A 24 -15.44 -1.29 15.97
N GLU A 25 -15.84 -2.17 15.04
CA GLU A 25 -16.65 -3.36 15.34
C GLU A 25 -15.93 -4.32 16.30
N VAL A 26 -14.65 -4.60 16.06
CA VAL A 26 -13.83 -5.46 16.95
C VAL A 26 -13.72 -4.86 18.35
N ILE A 27 -13.44 -3.57 18.46
CA ILE A 27 -13.33 -2.89 19.75
C ILE A 27 -14.67 -2.93 20.49
N ASP A 28 -15.79 -2.67 19.80
CA ASP A 28 -17.11 -2.65 20.42
C ASP A 28 -17.54 -4.07 20.88
N ASP A 29 -17.16 -5.11 20.14
CA ASP A 29 -17.35 -6.51 20.56
C ASP A 29 -16.51 -6.87 21.81
N MET A 30 -15.26 -6.40 21.89
CA MET A 30 -14.42 -6.59 23.08
C MET A 30 -14.99 -5.87 24.31
N VAL A 31 -15.58 -4.69 24.13
CA VAL A 31 -16.29 -3.98 25.20
C VAL A 31 -17.54 -4.74 25.64
N LYS A 32 -18.36 -5.21 24.69
CA LYS A 32 -19.57 -6.01 24.99
C LYS A 32 -19.25 -7.29 25.76
N LYS A 33 -18.16 -7.96 25.40
CA LYS A 33 -17.68 -9.18 26.10
C LYS A 33 -17.02 -8.87 27.45
N GLY A 34 -16.84 -7.59 27.79
CA GLY A 34 -16.17 -7.16 29.02
C GLY A 34 -14.66 -7.42 29.01
N GLU A 35 -14.07 -7.71 27.84
CA GLU A 35 -12.63 -7.91 27.65
C GLU A 35 -11.86 -6.58 27.79
N ILE A 36 -12.53 -5.46 27.48
CA ILE A 36 -12.01 -4.11 27.66
C ILE A 36 -13.04 -3.29 28.45
N LYS A 37 -12.63 -2.67 29.57
CA LYS A 37 -13.55 -1.95 30.48
C LYS A 37 -13.17 -0.49 30.77
N LYS A 38 -11.93 -0.09 30.53
CA LYS A 38 -11.45 1.28 30.77
C LYS A 38 -11.36 2.05 29.46
N GLU A 39 -11.83 3.29 29.44
CA GLU A 39 -11.70 4.21 28.29
C GLU A 39 -10.23 4.33 27.83
N GLU A 40 -9.29 4.32 28.77
CA GLU A 40 -7.85 4.37 28.49
C GLU A 40 -7.36 3.12 27.73
N ALA A 41 -7.85 1.93 28.08
CA ALA A 41 -7.52 0.69 27.38
C ALA A 41 -8.15 0.67 25.98
N LYS A 42 -9.37 1.20 25.82
CA LYS A 42 -10.02 1.34 24.50
C LYS A 42 -9.22 2.27 23.59
N ALA A 43 -8.70 3.39 24.13
CA ALA A 43 -7.87 4.33 23.39
C ALA A 43 -6.54 3.69 22.92
N GLN A 44 -5.85 2.97 23.80
CA GLN A 44 -4.59 2.28 23.44
C GLN A 44 -4.78 1.23 22.35
N VAL A 45 -5.85 0.42 22.42
CA VAL A 45 -6.16 -0.57 21.38
C VAL A 45 -6.47 0.10 20.05
N LYS A 46 -7.25 1.19 20.05
CA LYS A 46 -7.53 1.97 18.84
C LYS A 46 -6.26 2.54 18.21
N GLU A 47 -5.33 3.03 19.03
CA GLU A 47 -4.05 3.57 18.57
C GLU A 47 -3.16 2.48 17.93
N LEU A 48 -3.09 1.29 18.52
CA LEU A 48 -2.40 0.14 17.92
C LEU A 48 -2.94 -0.19 16.53
N PHE A 49 -4.27 -0.24 16.38
CA PHE A 49 -4.90 -0.48 15.09
C PHE A 49 -4.64 0.65 14.08
N ASN A 50 -4.67 1.91 14.52
CA ASN A 50 -4.31 3.03 13.65
C ASN A 50 -2.85 2.95 13.16
N LYS A 51 -1.94 2.47 14.02
CA LYS A 51 -0.54 2.23 13.63
C LYS A 51 -0.45 1.15 12.55
N VAL A 52 -1.19 0.05 12.68
CA VAL A 52 -1.29 -0.99 11.65
C VAL A 52 -1.81 -0.43 10.33
N LEU A 53 -2.85 0.41 10.36
CA LEU A 53 -3.37 1.08 9.17
C LEU A 53 -2.33 2.01 8.53
N SER A 54 -1.53 2.73 9.33
CA SER A 54 -0.48 3.61 8.80
C SER A 54 0.65 2.82 8.14
N SER A 55 1.03 1.66 8.70
CA SER A 55 2.06 0.78 8.15
C SER A 55 1.63 0.11 6.83
N LYS A 56 0.34 0.05 6.51
CA LYS A 56 -0.15 -0.44 5.21
C LYS A 56 0.48 0.32 4.04
N LYS A 57 0.58 1.65 4.15
CA LYS A 57 1.16 2.49 3.08
C LYS A 57 2.65 2.20 2.87
N GLU A 58 3.38 1.99 3.95
CA GLU A 58 4.81 1.61 3.87
C GLU A 58 4.98 0.24 3.19
N ILE A 59 4.08 -0.70 3.45
CA ILE A 59 4.07 -2.00 2.78
C ILE A 59 3.76 -1.85 1.29
N GLU A 60 2.75 -1.05 0.93
CA GLU A 60 2.41 -0.75 -0.47
C GLU A 60 3.62 -0.16 -1.23
N THR A 61 4.27 0.86 -0.67
CA THR A 61 5.49 1.44 -1.27
C THR A 61 6.61 0.42 -1.42
N LYS A 62 6.81 -0.44 -0.42
CA LYS A 62 7.87 -1.46 -0.49
C LYS A 62 7.58 -2.52 -1.56
N ILE A 63 6.31 -2.86 -1.78
CA ILE A 63 5.90 -3.76 -2.87
C ILE A 63 6.17 -3.09 -4.21
N GLU A 64 5.80 -1.82 -4.39
CA GLU A 64 6.09 -1.06 -5.61
C GLU A 64 7.59 -1.07 -5.92
N GLU A 65 8.44 -0.78 -4.93
CA GLU A 65 9.90 -0.83 -5.10
C GLU A 65 10.42 -2.22 -5.49
N ILE A 66 9.86 -3.28 -4.92
CA ILE A 66 10.26 -4.66 -5.24
C ILE A 66 9.91 -4.98 -6.69
N VAL A 67 8.70 -4.61 -7.12
CA VAL A 67 8.23 -4.82 -8.49
C VAL A 67 9.08 -4.01 -9.47
N GLU A 68 9.33 -2.74 -9.19
CA GLU A 68 10.17 -1.86 -10.02
C GLU A 68 11.59 -2.44 -10.15
N LYS A 69 12.21 -2.86 -9.04
CA LYS A 69 13.53 -3.52 -9.06
C LYS A 69 13.52 -4.83 -9.85
N ALA A 70 12.45 -5.61 -9.79
CA ALA A 70 12.33 -6.85 -10.54
C ALA A 70 12.23 -6.58 -12.06
N LEU A 71 11.42 -5.60 -12.46
CA LEU A 71 11.29 -5.19 -13.87
C LEU A 71 12.62 -4.65 -14.42
N HIS A 72 13.33 -3.82 -13.66
CA HIS A 72 14.66 -3.34 -14.04
C HIS A 72 15.68 -4.48 -14.21
N LYS A 73 15.66 -5.49 -13.34
CA LYS A 73 16.54 -6.67 -13.48
C LYS A 73 16.25 -7.51 -14.72
N LEU A 74 15.07 -7.39 -15.29
CA LEU A 74 14.66 -8.05 -16.53
C LEU A 74 14.87 -7.14 -17.77
N ASP A 75 15.56 -6.01 -17.60
CA ASP A 75 15.76 -4.99 -18.63
C ASP A 75 14.45 -4.46 -19.23
N ILE A 76 13.37 -4.43 -18.42
CA ILE A 76 12.09 -3.85 -18.82
C ILE A 76 12.07 -2.38 -18.40
N PRO A 77 12.09 -1.43 -19.36
CA PRO A 77 12.07 -0.01 -19.05
C PRO A 77 10.68 0.45 -18.58
N THR A 78 10.67 1.47 -17.73
CA THR A 78 9.44 2.14 -17.29
C THR A 78 8.83 2.96 -18.43
N ARG A 79 7.52 3.22 -18.34
CA ARG A 79 6.83 4.09 -19.30
C ARG A 79 7.43 5.49 -19.36
N LYS A 80 7.92 6.01 -18.23
CA LYS A 80 8.55 7.32 -18.14
C LYS A 80 9.87 7.35 -18.91
N GLU A 81 10.73 6.36 -18.71
CA GLU A 81 12.01 6.24 -19.46
C GLU A 81 11.76 6.18 -20.97
N LEU A 82 10.75 5.41 -21.40
CA LEU A 82 10.34 5.34 -22.81
C LEU A 82 9.90 6.70 -23.36
N GLN A 83 9.10 7.46 -22.61
CA GLN A 83 8.65 8.80 -23.02
C GLN A 83 9.82 9.79 -23.10
N GLU A 84 10.76 9.73 -22.15
CA GLU A 84 11.96 10.55 -22.18
C GLU A 84 12.86 10.21 -23.38
N MET A 85 12.98 8.93 -23.72
CA MET A 85 13.68 8.49 -24.93
C MET A 85 12.98 9.00 -26.19
N GLN A 86 11.64 8.90 -26.27
CA GLN A 86 10.88 9.39 -27.41
C GLN A 86 11.08 10.90 -27.60
N LYS A 87 11.01 11.69 -26.52
CA LYS A 87 11.23 13.14 -26.59
C LYS A 87 12.63 13.49 -27.08
N LYS A 88 13.66 12.80 -26.59
CA LYS A 88 15.05 12.98 -27.06
C LYS A 88 15.18 12.64 -28.55
N LEU A 89 14.52 11.58 -29.01
CA LEU A 89 14.46 11.20 -30.41
C LEU A 89 13.82 12.29 -31.27
N GLU A 90 12.68 12.82 -30.85
CA GLU A 90 12.00 13.93 -31.55
C GLU A 90 12.89 15.19 -31.62
N GLU A 91 13.60 15.53 -30.55
CA GLU A 91 14.55 16.65 -30.55
C GLU A 91 15.73 16.43 -31.50
N ILE A 92 16.25 15.21 -31.57
CA ILE A 92 17.34 14.85 -32.48
C ILE A 92 16.85 14.94 -33.94
N ILE A 93 15.69 14.38 -34.24
CA ILE A 93 15.08 14.42 -35.58
C ILE A 93 14.93 15.86 -36.06
N LYS A 94 14.33 16.73 -35.24
CA LYS A 94 14.18 18.16 -35.56
C LYS A 94 15.50 18.87 -35.83
N ARG A 95 16.57 18.51 -35.11
CA ARG A 95 17.91 19.12 -35.32
C ARG A 95 18.58 18.62 -36.60
N LEU A 96 18.29 17.40 -37.03
CA LEU A 96 18.80 16.85 -38.28
C LEU A 96 18.09 17.49 -39.47
N GLU A 97 16.75 17.60 -39.42
CA GLU A 97 15.95 18.29 -40.44
C GLU A 97 16.42 19.73 -40.62
N ALA A 98 16.60 20.48 -39.53
CA ALA A 98 17.09 21.86 -39.56
C ALA A 98 18.56 22.04 -40.02
N ARG A 99 19.30 20.94 -40.26
CA ARG A 99 20.66 20.97 -40.83
C ARG A 99 20.70 20.57 -42.31
N GLU A 100 19.65 19.93 -42.80
CA GLU A 100 19.51 19.53 -44.20
C GLU A 100 18.84 20.63 -45.05
N ASP A 101 18.14 21.57 -44.42
CA ASP A 101 17.69 22.86 -44.99
C ASP A 101 18.81 23.93 -44.98
#